data_AF-A0AAX2GWV6-F1
#
_entry.id   AF-A0AAX2GWV6-F1
#
_cell.length_a   1.000
_cell.length_b   1.000
_cell.length_c   1.000
_cell.angle_alpha   90.00
_cell.angle_beta   90.00
_cell.angle_gamma   90.00
#
_symmetry.space_group_name_H-M   'P 1'
#
loop_
_entity.id
_entity.type
_entity.pdbx_description
1 polymer ?
#
loop_
_entity_poly.entity_id
_entity_poly.type
_entity_poly.pdbx_seq_one_letter_code
_entity_poly.pdbx_strand_id
1 'polypeptide(L)'
;MLHTIENVVIQQTACPLMKSHTGLKLFCGIARKHTLCTYREIGEYLHLPVSNIAYYTTKHAMLLSNDAYKHLFKNIEKTILELWKN
;
A
#
# COMPACT_ATOMS: atom_id res chain seq x y z
N MET A 1 -0.52 -7.29 -10.13
CA MET A 1 -1.10 -6.96 -8.81
C MET A 1 -0.42 -5.77 -8.15
N LEU A 2 0.89 -5.83 -7.83
CA LEU A 2 1.61 -4.72 -7.19
C LEU A 2 1.52 -3.41 -8.00
N HIS A 3 1.71 -3.46 -9.31
CA HIS A 3 1.56 -2.29 -10.18
C HIS A 3 0.17 -1.64 -10.12
N THR A 4 -0.90 -2.44 -10.08
CA THR A 4 -2.27 -1.92 -9.91
C THR A 4 -2.42 -1.20 -8.56
N ILE A 5 -1.89 -1.78 -7.48
CA ILE A 5 -1.93 -1.17 -6.15
C ILE A 5 -1.19 0.16 -6.15
N GLU A 6 0.02 0.21 -6.72
CA GLU A 6 0.81 1.44 -6.86
C GLU A 6 0.03 2.53 -7.60
N ASN A 7 -0.53 2.22 -8.76
CA ASN A 7 -1.25 3.20 -9.58
C ASN A 7 -2.45 3.78 -8.83
N VAL A 8 -3.27 2.95 -8.18
CA VAL A 8 -4.43 3.44 -7.42
C VAL A 8 -3.98 4.28 -6.22
N VAL A 9 -2.92 3.88 -5.52
CA VAL A 9 -2.36 4.67 -4.40
C VAL A 9 -1.87 6.03 -4.90
N ILE A 10 -1.14 6.09 -6.02
CA ILE A 10 -0.66 7.37 -6.59
C ILE A 10 -1.83 8.26 -6.99
N GLN A 11 -2.83 7.71 -7.66
CA GLN A 11 -4.02 8.47 -8.10
C GLN A 11 -4.80 9.04 -6.92
N GLN A 12 -5.06 8.23 -5.90
CA GLN A 12 -5.89 8.62 -4.75
C GLN A 12 -5.15 9.52 -3.75
N THR A 13 -3.82 9.47 -3.71
CA THR A 13 -3.01 10.34 -2.85
C THR A 13 -2.46 11.56 -3.57
N ALA A 14 -2.65 11.66 -4.90
CA ALA A 14 -2.08 12.68 -5.78
C ALA A 14 -0.56 12.89 -5.57
N CYS A 15 0.16 11.82 -5.21
CA CYS A 15 1.58 11.89 -4.87
C CYS A 15 2.33 10.67 -5.42
N PRO A 16 3.52 10.85 -6.01
CA PRO A 16 4.36 9.73 -6.40
C PRO A 16 4.68 8.83 -5.21
N LEU A 17 4.59 7.51 -5.39
CA LEU A 17 4.70 6.54 -4.30
C LEU A 17 5.98 6.71 -3.49
N MET A 18 7.13 6.78 -4.16
CA MET A 18 8.45 6.91 -3.52
C MET A 18 8.69 8.26 -2.84
N LYS A 19 7.83 9.26 -3.07
CA LYS A 19 7.89 10.57 -2.40
C LYS A 19 6.92 10.68 -1.21
N SER A 20 6.16 9.62 -0.94
CA SER A 20 5.09 9.63 0.07
C SER A 20 5.26 8.51 1.08
N HIS A 21 5.62 8.85 2.32
CA HIS A 21 5.60 7.87 3.41
C HIS A 21 4.19 7.33 3.68
N THR A 22 3.15 8.14 3.47
CA THR A 22 1.75 7.69 3.59
C THR A 22 1.41 6.73 2.47
N GLY A 23 1.81 7.04 1.23
CA GLY A 23 1.65 6.17 0.07
C GLY A 23 2.35 4.82 0.27
N LEU A 24 3.61 4.82 0.71
CA LEU A 24 4.38 3.60 0.98
C LEU A 24 3.71 2.72 2.04
N LYS A 25 3.16 3.31 3.11
CA LYS A 25 2.40 2.58 4.13
C LYS A 25 1.12 1.96 3.54
N LEU A 26 0.35 2.74 2.78
CA LEU A 26 -0.88 2.26 2.13
C LEU A 26 -0.57 1.11 1.17
N PHE A 27 0.42 1.29 0.30
CA PHE A 27 0.88 0.28 -0.66
C PHE A 27 1.31 -1.01 0.05
N CYS A 28 2.22 -0.92 1.03
CA CYS A 28 2.71 -2.10 1.74
C CYS A 28 1.60 -2.78 2.54
N GLY A 29 0.66 -2.03 3.11
CA GLY A 29 -0.51 -2.57 3.80
C GLY A 29 -1.42 -3.36 2.87
N ILE A 30 -1.78 -2.78 1.73
CA ILE A 30 -2.66 -3.42 0.73
C ILE A 30 -2.00 -4.65 0.11
N ALA A 31 -0.74 -4.51 -0.31
CA ALA A 31 0.02 -5.62 -0.90
C ALA A 31 0.06 -6.82 0.03
N ARG A 32 0.30 -6.59 1.33
CA ARG A 32 0.35 -7.68 2.32
C ARG A 32 -1.00 -8.25 2.70
N LYS A 33 -2.06 -7.46 2.61
CA LYS A 33 -3.41 -7.91 2.94
C LYS A 33 -4.02 -8.76 1.83
N HIS A 34 -3.79 -8.40 0.57
CA HIS A 34 -4.54 -8.99 -0.55
C HIS A 34 -3.70 -9.69 -1.62
N THR A 35 -2.39 -9.77 -1.44
CA THR A 35 -1.53 -10.55 -2.33
C THR A 35 -0.73 -11.57 -1.53
N LEU A 36 -0.18 -12.57 -2.22
CA LEU A 36 0.73 -13.54 -1.63
C LEU A 36 2.19 -13.05 -1.60
N CYS A 37 2.47 -11.81 -2.06
CA CYS A 37 3.81 -11.27 -2.13
C CYS A 37 4.45 -11.14 -0.74
N THR A 38 5.62 -11.74 -0.59
CA THR A 38 6.49 -11.64 0.59
C THR A 38 7.08 -10.24 0.74
N TYR A 39 7.65 -9.93 1.92
CA TYR A 39 8.39 -8.67 2.10
C TYR A 39 9.59 -8.55 1.17
N ARG A 40 10.21 -9.67 0.78
CA ARG A 40 11.31 -9.67 -0.19
C ARG A 40 10.82 -9.22 -1.55
N GLU A 41 9.77 -9.84 -2.09
CA GLU A 41 9.23 -9.50 -3.42
C GLU A 41 8.71 -8.06 -3.48
N ILE A 42 8.08 -7.58 -2.39
CA ILE A 42 7.65 -6.18 -2.29
C ILE A 42 8.88 -5.24 -2.26
N GLY A 43 9.94 -5.62 -1.54
CA GLY A 43 11.18 -4.86 -1.48
C GLY A 43 11.90 -4.80 -2.82
N GLU A 44 11.96 -5.92 -3.53
CA GLU A 44 12.50 -6.00 -4.90
C GLU A 44 11.72 -5.09 -5.85
N TYR A 45 10.38 -5.11 -5.79
CA TYR A 45 9.52 -4.23 -6.60
C TYR A 45 9.77 -2.73 -6.34
N LEU A 46 9.93 -2.35 -5.07
CA LEU A 46 10.15 -0.94 -4.68
C LEU A 46 11.63 -0.52 -4.69
N HIS A 47 12.55 -1.45 -4.95
CA HIS A 47 13.99 -1.26 -4.74
C HIS A 47 14.34 -0.77 -3.32
N LEU A 48 13.69 -1.36 -2.31
CA LEU A 48 13.87 -1.05 -0.90
C LEU A 48 14.25 -2.30 -0.09
N PRO A 49 15.02 -2.15 1.00
CA PRO A 49 15.35 -3.27 1.87
C PRO A 49 14.10 -3.79 2.60
N VAL A 50 14.11 -5.07 2.93
CA VAL A 50 13.02 -5.77 3.65
C VAL A 50 12.64 -5.07 4.96
N SER A 51 13.61 -4.47 5.66
CA SER A 51 13.38 -3.70 6.88
C SER A 51 12.44 -2.51 6.66
N ASN A 52 12.53 -1.84 5.50
CA ASN A 52 11.63 -0.73 5.16
C ASN A 52 10.22 -1.24 4.92
N ILE A 53 10.08 -2.39 4.26
CA ILE A 53 8.76 -2.99 3.99
C ILE A 53 8.09 -3.37 5.32
N ALA A 54 8.82 -4.04 6.21
CA ALA A 54 8.34 -4.37 7.54
C ALA A 54 7.94 -3.12 8.34
N TYR A 55 8.75 -2.05 8.27
CA TYR A 55 8.44 -0.76 8.89
C TYR A 55 7.14 -0.17 8.36
N TYR A 56 6.97 -0.08 7.03
CA TYR A 56 5.78 0.53 6.43
C TYR A 56 4.51 -0.30 6.69
N THR A 57 4.59 -1.64 6.62
CA THR A 57 3.47 -2.51 6.99
C THR A 57 3.09 -2.35 8.47
N THR A 58 4.07 -2.25 9.38
CA THR A 58 3.80 -2.02 10.80
C THR A 58 3.15 -0.66 11.05
N LYS A 59 3.68 0.41 10.42
CA LYS A 59 3.10 1.75 10.55
C LYS A 59 1.71 1.85 9.94
N HIS A 60 1.44 1.12 8.85
CA HIS A 60 0.09 1.00 8.30
C HIS A 60 -0.88 0.45 9.35
N ALA A 61 -0.57 -0.69 9.98
CA ALA A 61 -1.43 -1.30 10.98
C ALA A 61 -1.71 -0.36 12.17
N MET A 62 -0.69 0.36 12.64
CA MET A 62 -0.84 1.37 13.71
C MET A 62 -1.77 2.53 13.29
N LEU A 63 -1.72 2.97 12.04
CA LEU A 63 -2.52 4.10 11.56
C LEU A 63 -3.97 3.74 11.26
N LEU A 64 -4.35 2.46 11.25
CA LEU A 64 -5.76 2.06 11.05
C LEU A 64 -6.68 2.50 12.20
N SER A 65 -6.14 2.93 13.35
CA SER A 65 -6.92 3.55 14.42
C SER A 65 -7.21 5.04 14.16
N ASN A 66 -6.54 5.67 13.19
CA ASN A 66 -6.82 7.04 12.78
C ASN A 66 -7.92 7.04 11.71
N ASP A 67 -9.03 7.72 11.98
CA ASP A 67 -10.20 7.67 11.10
C ASP A 67 -9.92 8.20 9.70
N ALA A 68 -9.21 9.31 9.55
CA ALA A 68 -8.89 9.87 8.24
C ALA A 68 -8.04 8.90 7.40
N TYR A 69 -7.00 8.32 8.01
CA TYR A 69 -6.16 7.32 7.34
C TYR A 69 -6.96 6.05 6.99
N LYS A 70 -7.79 5.58 7.91
CA LYS A 70 -8.65 4.40 7.71
C LYS A 70 -9.66 4.61 6.58
N HIS A 71 -10.27 5.79 6.49
CA HIS A 71 -11.17 6.13 5.40
C HIS A 71 -10.45 6.13 4.05
N LEU A 72 -9.27 6.77 3.97
CA LEU A 72 -8.45 6.76 2.77
C LEU A 72 -8.07 5.32 2.35
N PHE A 73 -7.61 4.52 3.31
CA PHE A 73 -7.29 3.11 3.07
C PHE A 73 -8.48 2.33 2.51
N LYS A 74 -9.66 2.44 3.13
CA LYS A 74 -10.87 1.73 2.67
C LYS A 74 -11.28 2.14 1.26
N ASN A 75 -11.15 3.41 0.90
CA ASN A 75 -11.47 3.89 -0.43
C ASN A 75 -10.52 3.27 -1.48
N ILE A 76 -9.21 3.33 -1.22
CA ILE A 76 -8.19 2.72 -2.10
C ILE A 76 -8.40 1.21 -2.21
N GLU A 77 -8.60 0.53 -1.08
CA GLU A 77 -8.84 -0.91 -1.01
C GLU A 77 -10.07 -1.31 -1.84
N LYS A 78 -11.18 -0.59 -1.70
CA LYS A 78 -12.40 -0.84 -2.46
C LYS A 78 -12.14 -0.76 -3.96
N THR A 79 -11.50 0.32 -4.43
CA THR A 79 -11.19 0.51 -5.86
C THR A 79 -10.32 -0.62 -6.40
N ILE A 80 -9.30 -1.06 -5.66
CA ILE A 80 -8.43 -2.17 -6.08
C ILE A 80 -9.21 -3.47 -6.20
N LEU A 81 -10.07 -3.77 -5.21
CA LEU A 81 -10.90 -4.98 -5.22
C LEU A 81 -11.95 -4.97 -6.35
N GLU A 82 -12.46 -3.80 -6.73
CA GLU A 82 -13.33 -3.66 -7.90
C GLU A 82 -12.57 -3.91 -9.20
N LEU A 83 -11.35 -3.39 -9.34
CA LEU A 83 -10.51 -3.62 -10.52
C LEU A 83 -10.08 -5.07 -10.71
N TRP A 84 -9.96 -5.86 -9.64
CA TRP A 84 -9.56 -7.27 -9.73
C TRP A 84 -10.74 -8.24 -9.94
N LYS A 85 -11.96 -7.77 -9.76
CA LYS A 85 -13.17 -8.56 -10.06
C LYS A 85 -13.55 -8.53 -11.55
N ASN A 86 -13.08 -7.51 -12.26
CA ASN A 86 -13.27 -7.31 -13.69
C ASN A 86 -12.07 -7.86 -14.47
#